data_AF-A0A261CJT7-F1
#
_entry.id   AF-A0A261CJT7-F1
#
_cell.length_a   1.000
_cell.length_b   1.000
_cell.length_c   1.000
_cell.angle_alpha   90.00
_cell.angle_beta   90.00
_cell.angle_gamma   90.00
#
_symmetry.space_group_name_H-M   'P 1'
#
loop_
_entity.id
_entity.type
_entity.pdbx_description
1 polymer ?
#
loop_
_entity_poly.entity_id
_entity_poly.type
_entity_poly.pdbx_seq_one_letter_code
_entity_poly.pdbx_strand_id
1 'polypeptide(L)'
;MDFSFLSDPYYYSLCLYIIALFSVPIHFFGAYVILFQTPHTMRLVKWVMFNLHFWNSWLDLTLSLFSQPFVIPPVFGGFFLGILNPLGVDMRLQTGFDVSVVGVSTIAIFENRFFLLFAENSWWRHGRVVLYTMNYALALLYFVPTVILIPNQDLARQVIFKMYPQVKPFDTPEHPVYVVAYDHEIRKYIGYRQLISLGAVIAEGSTFLFLLHFNIWNSIRKMTMSQNTLRMQRAFLKAVYMQIAIPAIIMIVPQIVMVLLGYLYRNSPEMNSLAYLLMSVHGVSATLIMLYFHAPYKEYCSKLFCRKFQVVKVEANRASTTGTDVLPL
;
A
#
# COMPACT_ATOMS: atom_id res chain seq x y z
N MET A 1 -1.43 33.32 -7.44
CA MET A 1 -0.53 32.52 -6.59
C MET A 1 0.14 31.56 -7.55
N ASP A 2 1.45 31.57 -7.64
CA ASP A 2 2.14 30.67 -8.54
C ASP A 2 2.23 29.31 -7.86
N PHE A 3 1.49 28.33 -8.38
CA PHE A 3 1.58 26.96 -7.88
C PHE A 3 2.94 26.38 -8.26
N SER A 4 3.53 25.62 -7.35
CA SER A 4 4.66 24.76 -7.69
C SER A 4 4.15 23.53 -8.44
N PHE A 5 5.03 22.80 -9.12
CA PHE A 5 4.67 21.58 -9.85
C PHE A 5 3.85 20.56 -9.03
N LEU A 6 4.11 20.41 -7.73
CA LEU A 6 3.37 19.45 -6.87
C LEU A 6 2.19 20.07 -6.11
N SER A 7 2.03 21.39 -6.13
CA SER A 7 0.83 22.08 -5.60
C SER A 7 -0.16 22.47 -6.69
N ASP A 8 0.17 22.22 -7.95
CA ASP A 8 -0.77 22.32 -9.06
C ASP A 8 -1.55 20.99 -9.20
N PRO A 9 -2.90 21.02 -9.12
CA PRO A 9 -3.74 19.84 -9.24
C PRO A 9 -3.54 19.06 -10.55
N TYR A 10 -3.30 19.75 -11.66
CA TYR A 10 -3.15 19.12 -12.96
C TYR A 10 -1.86 18.29 -13.03
N TYR A 11 -0.73 18.86 -12.65
CA TYR A 11 0.56 18.16 -12.67
C TYR A 11 0.61 17.02 -11.66
N TYR A 12 0.03 17.22 -10.47
CA TYR A 12 -0.10 16.16 -9.48
C TYR A 12 -0.94 14.96 -10.00
N SER A 13 -2.12 15.25 -10.59
CA SER A 13 -2.98 14.23 -11.17
C SER A 13 -2.30 13.47 -12.32
N LEU A 14 -1.56 14.19 -13.17
CA LEU A 14 -0.79 13.60 -14.26
C LEU A 14 0.26 12.60 -13.73
N CYS A 15 1.02 12.97 -12.70
CA CYS A 15 1.98 12.07 -12.08
C CYS A 15 1.31 10.79 -11.55
N LEU A 16 0.15 10.92 -10.90
CA LEU A 16 -0.62 9.78 -10.38
C LEU A 16 -1.14 8.88 -11.50
N TYR A 17 -1.66 9.43 -12.60
CA TYR A 17 -2.09 8.62 -13.75
C TYR A 17 -0.92 7.90 -14.42
N ILE A 18 0.26 8.52 -14.51
CA ILE A 18 1.48 7.85 -15.00
C ILE A 18 1.84 6.69 -14.06
N ILE A 19 1.78 6.88 -12.74
CA ILE A 19 1.99 5.81 -11.77
C ILE A 19 0.98 4.69 -11.98
N ALA A 20 -0.31 5.01 -12.13
CA ALA A 20 -1.37 4.04 -12.34
C ALA A 20 -1.16 3.23 -13.64
N LEU A 21 -0.74 3.88 -14.73
CA LEU A 21 -0.46 3.25 -16.02
C LEU A 21 0.51 2.07 -15.89
N PHE A 22 1.55 2.21 -15.06
CA PHE A 22 2.50 1.12 -14.79
C PHE A 22 2.06 0.19 -13.65
N SER A 23 1.41 0.73 -12.63
CA SER A 23 1.03 -0.04 -11.43
C SER A 23 -0.08 -1.04 -11.73
N VAL A 24 -1.08 -0.66 -12.53
CA VAL A 24 -2.21 -1.53 -12.93
C VAL A 24 -1.73 -2.87 -13.51
N PRO A 25 -0.92 -2.93 -14.59
CA PRO A 25 -0.48 -4.21 -15.15
C PRO A 25 0.40 -5.00 -14.19
N ILE A 26 1.22 -4.35 -13.36
CA ILE A 26 2.06 -5.04 -12.36
C ILE A 26 1.19 -5.68 -11.27
N HIS A 27 0.14 -4.99 -10.80
CA HIS A 27 -0.80 -5.52 -9.81
C HIS A 27 -1.55 -6.75 -10.34
N PHE A 28 -2.04 -6.69 -11.58
CA PHE A 28 -2.68 -7.86 -12.22
C PHE A 28 -1.70 -9.01 -12.41
N PHE A 29 -0.47 -8.74 -12.85
CA PHE A 29 0.55 -9.77 -12.99
C PHE A 29 0.93 -10.39 -11.64
N GLY A 30 1.10 -9.60 -10.59
CA GLY A 30 1.36 -10.07 -9.23
C GLY A 30 0.24 -10.96 -8.70
N ALA A 31 -1.03 -10.56 -8.90
CA ALA A 31 -2.20 -11.35 -8.56
C ALA A 31 -2.20 -12.70 -9.31
N TYR A 32 -1.93 -12.68 -10.62
CA TYR A 32 -1.80 -13.89 -11.42
C TYR A 32 -0.71 -14.83 -10.88
N VAL A 33 0.50 -14.31 -10.60
CA VAL A 33 1.61 -15.11 -10.08
C VAL A 33 1.25 -15.75 -8.74
N ILE A 34 0.64 -14.99 -7.81
CA ILE A 34 0.19 -15.55 -6.52
C ILE A 34 -0.88 -16.63 -6.74
N LEU A 35 -1.88 -16.37 -7.58
CA LEU A 35 -3.01 -17.29 -7.76
C LEU A 35 -2.62 -18.57 -8.50
N PHE A 36 -1.74 -18.50 -9.49
CA PHE A 36 -1.49 -19.61 -10.41
C PHE A 36 -0.09 -20.20 -10.33
N GLN A 37 0.89 -19.47 -9.80
CA GLN A 37 2.30 -19.91 -9.74
C GLN A 37 2.79 -20.20 -8.32
N THR A 38 1.92 -20.12 -7.31
CA THR A 38 2.25 -20.55 -5.94
C THR A 38 2.35 -22.08 -5.86
N PRO A 39 3.52 -22.65 -5.46
CA PRO A 39 3.69 -24.09 -5.36
C PRO A 39 2.89 -24.70 -4.20
N HIS A 40 2.64 -26.01 -4.25
CA HIS A 40 1.88 -26.74 -3.23
C HIS A 40 2.48 -26.59 -1.81
N THR A 41 3.81 -26.49 -1.70
CA THR A 41 4.52 -26.28 -0.43
C THR A 41 4.21 -24.93 0.24
N MET A 42 3.67 -23.95 -0.49
CA MET A 42 3.26 -22.63 0.00
C MET A 42 1.73 -22.46 0.03
N ARG A 43 0.95 -23.54 -0.09
CA ARG A 43 -0.51 -23.46 -0.15
C ARG A 43 -1.14 -22.78 1.07
N LEU A 44 -0.61 -23.06 2.27
CA LEU A 44 -1.11 -22.51 3.55
C LEU A 44 -0.89 -20.99 3.71
N VAL A 45 -0.04 -20.40 2.87
CA VAL A 45 0.33 -18.97 2.95
C VAL A 45 -0.09 -18.18 1.72
N LYS A 46 -0.54 -18.87 0.67
CA LYS A 46 -1.05 -18.28 -0.56
C LYS A 46 -2.14 -17.25 -0.30
N TRP A 47 -3.14 -17.59 0.52
CA TRP A 47 -4.30 -16.72 0.74
C TRP A 47 -3.97 -15.48 1.55
N VAL A 48 -3.13 -15.59 2.58
CA VAL A 48 -2.71 -14.41 3.36
C VAL A 48 -1.83 -13.48 2.51
N MET A 49 -0.99 -14.04 1.63
CA MET A 49 -0.21 -13.26 0.66
C MET A 49 -1.11 -12.57 -0.37
N PHE A 50 -2.11 -13.27 -0.89
CA PHE A 50 -3.07 -12.70 -1.83
C PHE A 50 -3.90 -11.58 -1.19
N ASN A 51 -4.33 -11.76 0.07
CA ASN A 51 -5.06 -10.75 0.81
C ASN A 51 -4.23 -9.46 0.99
N LEU A 52 -2.96 -9.57 1.39
CA LEU A 52 -2.07 -8.41 1.45
C LEU A 52 -1.89 -7.76 0.06
N HIS A 53 -1.65 -8.57 -0.98
CA HIS A 53 -1.52 -8.08 -2.35
C HIS A 53 -2.76 -7.30 -2.78
N PHE A 54 -3.95 -7.86 -2.56
CA PHE A 54 -5.22 -7.23 -2.92
C PHE A 54 -5.38 -5.86 -2.26
N TRP A 55 -5.18 -5.75 -0.95
CA TRP A 55 -5.36 -4.49 -0.23
C TRP A 55 -4.29 -3.45 -0.59
N ASN A 56 -3.05 -3.88 -0.82
CA ASN A 56 -2.00 -3.00 -1.34
C ASN A 56 -2.34 -2.47 -2.74
N SER A 57 -2.75 -3.35 -3.65
CA SER A 57 -3.18 -2.97 -5.01
C SER A 57 -4.38 -2.04 -4.96
N TRP A 58 -5.38 -2.33 -4.12
CA TRP A 58 -6.56 -1.51 -3.97
C TRP A 58 -6.23 -0.10 -3.50
N LEU A 59 -5.37 0.04 -2.49
CA LEU A 59 -4.94 1.34 -1.99
C LEU A 59 -4.14 2.11 -3.04
N ASP A 60 -3.18 1.49 -3.72
CA ASP A 60 -2.42 2.13 -4.81
C ASP A 60 -3.35 2.66 -5.90
N LEU A 61 -4.29 1.84 -6.38
CA LEU A 61 -5.25 2.23 -7.43
C LEU A 61 -6.20 3.32 -6.95
N THR A 62 -6.60 3.27 -5.69
CA THR A 62 -7.43 4.32 -5.09
C THR A 62 -6.70 5.66 -5.10
N LEU A 63 -5.45 5.67 -4.64
CA LEU A 63 -4.64 6.88 -4.56
C LEU A 63 -4.19 7.40 -5.94
N SER A 64 -3.91 6.52 -6.89
CA SER A 64 -3.33 6.88 -8.19
C SER A 64 -4.32 6.98 -9.35
N LEU A 65 -5.46 6.29 -9.31
CA LEU A 65 -6.38 6.17 -10.44
C LEU A 65 -7.80 6.63 -10.11
N PHE A 66 -8.38 6.08 -9.05
CA PHE A 66 -9.81 6.26 -8.77
C PHE A 66 -10.12 7.59 -8.13
N SER A 67 -9.39 7.96 -7.07
CA SER A 67 -9.79 9.08 -6.21
C SER A 67 -8.82 10.23 -6.29
N GLN A 68 -7.51 9.95 -6.28
CA GLN A 68 -6.45 10.97 -6.32
C GLN A 68 -6.72 12.14 -5.36
N PRO A 69 -6.69 11.89 -4.02
CA PRO A 69 -7.00 12.93 -3.05
C PRO A 69 -5.96 14.05 -3.08
N PHE A 70 -6.42 15.28 -3.31
CA PHE A 70 -5.60 16.48 -3.21
C PHE A 70 -5.95 17.24 -1.94
N VAL A 71 -5.06 17.22 -0.95
CA VAL A 71 -5.30 17.79 0.39
C VAL A 71 -4.67 19.17 0.53
N ILE A 72 -5.43 20.13 1.06
CA ILE A 72 -5.02 21.54 1.14
C ILE A 72 -4.88 21.95 2.62
N PRO A 73 -3.69 21.78 3.24
CA PRO A 73 -3.47 22.24 4.61
C PRO A 73 -3.54 23.78 4.71
N PRO A 74 -3.86 24.34 5.89
CA PRO A 74 -4.13 23.66 7.17
C PRO A 74 -5.58 23.17 7.31
N VAL A 75 -6.36 23.22 6.23
CA VAL A 75 -7.75 22.76 6.21
C VAL A 75 -7.76 21.25 6.18
N PHE A 76 -8.66 20.63 6.97
CA PHE A 76 -8.96 19.21 6.81
C PHE A 76 -9.96 19.08 5.67
N GLY A 77 -9.47 19.19 4.44
CA GLY A 77 -10.26 19.31 3.22
C GLY A 77 -9.40 19.41 1.97
N GLY A 78 -10.05 19.40 0.82
CA GLY A 78 -9.40 19.24 -0.47
C GLY A 78 -10.39 18.89 -1.56
N PHE A 79 -9.97 18.16 -2.57
CA PHE A 79 -10.85 17.60 -3.60
C PHE A 79 -10.24 16.31 -4.19
N PHE A 80 -11.00 15.64 -5.05
CA PHE A 80 -10.61 14.40 -5.71
C PHE A 80 -10.41 14.65 -7.21
N LEU A 81 -9.28 14.18 -7.74
CA LEU A 81 -8.88 14.38 -9.14
C LEU A 81 -9.02 13.12 -10.00
N GLY A 82 -9.27 11.97 -9.35
CA GLY A 82 -9.34 10.68 -10.02
C GLY A 82 -10.66 10.47 -10.78
N ILE A 83 -10.74 9.34 -11.48
CA ILE A 83 -11.84 8.98 -12.39
C ILE A 83 -13.22 8.96 -11.69
N LEU A 84 -13.28 8.75 -10.37
CA LEU A 84 -14.55 8.73 -9.64
C LEU A 84 -15.20 10.12 -9.54
N ASN A 85 -14.42 11.19 -9.56
CA ASN A 85 -14.94 12.56 -9.49
C ASN A 85 -15.80 12.95 -10.72
N PRO A 86 -15.32 12.85 -11.98
CA PRO A 86 -16.14 13.15 -13.15
C PRO A 86 -17.31 12.17 -13.35
N LEU A 87 -17.26 10.96 -12.74
CA LEU A 87 -18.39 10.02 -12.71
C LEU A 87 -19.48 10.40 -11.69
N GLY A 88 -19.29 11.46 -10.91
CA GLY A 88 -20.27 11.95 -9.94
C GLY A 88 -20.37 11.10 -8.67
N VAL A 89 -19.34 10.32 -8.32
CA VAL A 89 -19.33 9.55 -7.07
C VAL A 89 -19.23 10.49 -5.88
N ASP A 90 -20.13 10.31 -4.91
CA ASP A 90 -20.20 11.14 -3.70
C ASP A 90 -18.82 11.23 -3.01
N MET A 91 -18.36 12.47 -2.80
CA MET A 91 -17.08 12.77 -2.14
C MET A 91 -17.02 12.19 -0.72
N ARG A 92 -18.15 12.00 -0.03
CA ARG A 92 -18.25 11.30 1.27
C ARG A 92 -17.72 9.87 1.18
N LEU A 93 -18.11 9.14 0.13
CA LEU A 93 -17.64 7.77 -0.09
C LEU A 93 -16.15 7.77 -0.46
N GLN A 94 -15.70 8.78 -1.20
CA GLN A 94 -14.29 8.96 -1.54
C GLN A 94 -13.43 9.44 -0.35
N THR A 95 -13.99 10.00 0.71
CA THR A 95 -13.16 10.31 1.90
C THR A 95 -12.80 9.07 2.72
N GLY A 96 -13.54 7.97 2.58
CA GLY A 96 -13.43 6.76 3.41
C GLY A 96 -12.36 5.75 3.01
N PHE A 97 -11.26 6.16 2.38
CA PHE A 97 -10.24 5.21 1.92
C PHE A 97 -9.31 4.75 3.04
N ASP A 98 -9.16 3.44 3.17
CA ASP A 98 -8.69 2.85 4.41
C ASP A 98 -7.30 2.21 4.30
N VAL A 99 -6.30 3.06 4.59
CA VAL A 99 -4.90 2.68 4.90
C VAL A 99 -4.85 1.61 6.01
N SER A 100 -5.84 1.56 6.91
CA SER A 100 -5.85 0.62 8.04
C SER A 100 -6.03 -0.82 7.58
N VAL A 101 -6.80 -1.10 6.52
CA VAL A 101 -6.96 -2.48 6.01
C VAL A 101 -5.64 -3.05 5.50
N VAL A 102 -4.79 -2.22 4.89
CA VAL A 102 -3.42 -2.60 4.53
C VAL A 102 -2.61 -2.97 5.79
N GLY A 103 -2.73 -2.18 6.85
CA GLY A 103 -2.15 -2.49 8.17
C GLY A 103 -2.59 -3.85 8.70
N VAL A 104 -3.90 -4.13 8.72
CA VAL A 104 -4.47 -5.41 9.17
C VAL A 104 -3.96 -6.58 8.31
N SER A 105 -3.93 -6.43 6.99
CA SER A 105 -3.43 -7.47 6.08
C SER A 105 -1.92 -7.73 6.23
N THR A 106 -1.15 -6.70 6.63
CA THR A 106 0.28 -6.83 6.94
C THR A 106 0.50 -7.60 8.24
N ILE A 107 -0.26 -7.28 9.29
CA ILE A 107 -0.24 -8.01 10.57
C ILE A 107 -0.58 -9.48 10.34
N ALA A 108 -1.59 -9.76 9.49
CA ALA A 108 -2.01 -11.11 9.17
C ALA A 108 -0.87 -11.96 8.58
N ILE A 109 0.06 -11.39 7.81
CA ILE A 109 1.23 -12.14 7.31
C ILE A 109 2.13 -12.60 8.45
N PHE A 110 2.48 -11.70 9.38
CA PHE A 110 3.35 -12.02 10.50
C PHE A 110 2.70 -13.03 11.45
N GLU A 111 1.44 -12.77 11.80
CA GLU A 111 0.66 -13.65 12.65
C GLU A 111 0.51 -15.03 12.01
N ASN A 112 0.17 -15.12 10.72
CA ASN A 112 -0.04 -16.41 10.06
C ASN A 112 1.24 -17.24 10.03
N ARG A 113 2.41 -16.59 9.91
CA ARG A 113 3.71 -17.28 9.99
C ARG A 113 4.01 -17.76 11.40
N PHE A 114 3.80 -16.92 12.41
CA PHE A 114 3.92 -17.32 13.80
C PHE A 114 3.00 -18.51 14.11
N PHE A 115 1.74 -18.46 13.66
CA PHE A 115 0.77 -19.53 13.83
C PHE A 115 1.24 -20.86 13.25
N LEU A 116 1.59 -20.88 11.96
CA LEU A 116 2.01 -22.11 11.27
C LEU A 116 3.28 -22.74 11.84
N LEU A 117 4.19 -21.94 12.40
CA LEU A 117 5.47 -22.45 12.91
C LEU A 117 5.40 -22.85 14.38
N PHE A 118 4.60 -22.17 15.20
CA PHE A 118 4.71 -22.26 16.66
C PHE A 118 3.39 -22.40 17.42
N ALA A 119 2.25 -22.03 16.83
CA ALA A 119 0.99 -21.90 17.57
C ALA A 119 -0.19 -22.68 16.97
N GLU A 120 0.04 -23.50 15.94
CA GLU A 120 -1.01 -24.28 15.25
C GLU A 120 -1.82 -25.17 16.20
N ASN A 121 -1.15 -25.81 17.16
CA ASN A 121 -1.75 -26.70 18.16
C ASN A 121 -2.08 -26.01 19.49
N SER A 122 -2.12 -24.68 19.53
CA SER A 122 -2.42 -23.90 20.73
C SER A 122 -3.82 -23.31 20.71
N TRP A 123 -4.25 -22.71 21.83
CA TRP A 123 -5.52 -21.97 21.93
C TRP A 123 -5.61 -20.82 20.90
N TRP A 124 -4.46 -20.32 20.42
CA TRP A 124 -4.35 -19.22 19.46
C TRP A 124 -5.09 -19.49 18.14
N ARG A 125 -5.36 -20.76 17.80
CA ARG A 125 -6.22 -21.15 16.68
C ARG A 125 -7.60 -20.48 16.71
N HIS A 126 -8.15 -20.28 17.91
CA HIS A 126 -9.43 -19.58 18.10
C HIS A 126 -9.22 -18.08 18.32
N GLY A 127 -8.18 -17.70 19.07
CA GLY A 127 -7.85 -16.29 19.35
C GLY A 127 -7.62 -15.46 18.09
N ARG A 128 -6.97 -16.02 17.07
CA ARG A 128 -6.72 -15.32 15.80
C ARG A 128 -8.00 -14.96 15.03
N VAL A 129 -9.08 -15.74 15.17
CA VAL A 129 -10.36 -15.43 14.52
C VAL A 129 -10.96 -14.17 15.13
N VAL A 130 -10.89 -14.05 16.46
CA VAL A 130 -11.34 -12.86 17.19
C VAL A 130 -10.47 -11.66 16.82
N LEU A 131 -9.14 -11.82 16.83
CA LEU A 131 -8.20 -10.76 16.45
C LEU A 131 -8.51 -10.23 15.04
N TYR A 132 -8.61 -11.09 14.03
CA TYR A 132 -8.89 -10.67 12.67
C TYR A 132 -10.26 -10.02 12.54
N THR A 133 -11.30 -10.57 13.18
CA THR A 133 -12.64 -9.99 13.13
C THR A 133 -12.65 -8.58 13.73
N MET A 134 -12.02 -8.40 14.89
CA MET A 134 -11.89 -7.09 15.54
C MET A 134 -11.09 -6.11 14.69
N ASN A 135 -9.95 -6.53 14.15
CA ASN A 135 -9.08 -5.65 13.36
C ASN A 135 -9.75 -5.19 12.06
N TYR A 136 -10.40 -6.09 11.33
CA TYR A 136 -11.14 -5.72 10.12
C TYR A 136 -12.36 -4.85 10.44
N ALA A 137 -13.08 -5.13 11.52
CA ALA A 137 -14.20 -4.28 11.95
C ALA A 137 -13.71 -2.87 12.34
N LEU A 138 -12.64 -2.77 13.13
CA LEU A 138 -12.05 -1.50 13.53
C LEU A 138 -11.53 -0.72 12.32
N ALA A 139 -10.83 -1.37 11.39
CA ALA A 139 -10.40 -0.75 10.14
C ALA A 139 -11.62 -0.21 9.37
N LEU A 140 -12.62 -1.04 9.05
CA LEU A 140 -13.76 -0.55 8.27
C LEU A 140 -14.59 0.54 8.97
N LEU A 141 -14.63 0.54 10.30
CA LEU A 141 -15.47 1.46 11.08
C LEU A 141 -14.74 2.73 11.56
N TYR A 142 -13.40 2.78 11.58
CA TYR A 142 -12.67 3.90 12.20
C TYR A 142 -13.02 5.26 11.55
N PHE A 143 -13.29 5.26 10.24
CA PHE A 143 -13.55 6.47 9.47
C PHE A 143 -15.04 6.84 9.41
N VAL A 144 -15.95 5.94 9.76
CA VAL A 144 -17.41 6.16 9.72
C VAL A 144 -17.82 7.42 10.52
N PRO A 145 -17.33 7.65 11.76
CA PRO A 145 -17.64 8.87 12.49
C PRO A 145 -17.19 10.14 11.76
N THR A 146 -16.07 10.10 11.02
CA THR A 146 -15.60 11.23 10.23
C THR A 146 -16.59 11.56 9.11
N VAL A 147 -17.08 10.53 8.38
CA VAL A 147 -18.02 10.71 7.27
C VAL A 147 -19.37 11.26 7.73
N ILE A 148 -19.88 10.76 8.85
CA ILE A 148 -21.17 11.20 9.41
C ILE A 148 -21.10 12.66 9.87
N LEU A 149 -19.95 13.10 10.38
CA LEU A 149 -19.75 14.45 10.90
C LEU A 149 -19.33 15.48 9.83
N ILE A 150 -19.25 15.09 8.54
CA ILE A 150 -18.93 16.04 7.47
C ILE A 150 -20.02 17.13 7.40
N PRO A 151 -19.63 18.42 7.52
CA PRO A 151 -20.59 19.52 7.59
C PRO A 151 -21.27 19.83 6.26
N ASN A 152 -22.30 20.69 6.31
CA ASN A 152 -22.84 21.34 5.12
C ASN A 152 -21.74 22.16 4.43
N GLN A 153 -21.55 21.93 3.13
CA GLN A 153 -20.41 22.47 2.39
C GLN A 153 -20.51 23.99 2.15
N ASP A 154 -21.71 24.55 2.03
CA ASP A 154 -21.88 26.00 1.81
C ASP A 154 -21.40 26.79 3.02
N LEU A 155 -21.84 26.39 4.23
CA LEU A 155 -21.39 26.99 5.48
C LEU A 155 -19.90 26.72 5.71
N ALA A 156 -19.46 25.48 5.51
CA ALA A 156 -18.09 25.08 5.78
C ALA A 156 -17.08 25.85 4.90
N ARG A 157 -17.36 26.01 3.61
CA ARG A 157 -16.52 26.77 2.68
C ARG A 157 -16.47 28.25 3.05
N GLN A 158 -17.61 28.86 3.39
CA GLN A 158 -17.64 30.26 3.86
C GLN A 158 -16.75 30.48 5.09
N VAL A 159 -16.83 29.58 6.07
CA VAL A 159 -16.02 29.63 7.30
C VAL A 159 -14.54 29.42 6.98
N ILE A 160 -14.20 28.39 6.20
CA ILE A 160 -12.80 28.10 5.83
C ILE A 160 -12.18 29.24 5.03
N PHE A 161 -12.87 29.81 4.06
CA PHE A 161 -12.34 30.88 3.23
C PHE A 161 -12.17 32.21 3.96
N LYS A 162 -12.87 32.39 5.09
CA LYS A 162 -12.66 33.50 6.01
C LYS A 162 -11.44 33.26 6.91
N MET A 163 -11.27 32.05 7.43
CA MET A 163 -10.15 31.70 8.32
C MET A 163 -8.82 31.52 7.57
N TYR A 164 -8.88 30.96 6.37
CA TYR A 164 -7.73 30.62 5.54
C TYR A 164 -7.94 31.14 4.10
N PRO A 165 -7.82 32.47 3.87
CA PRO A 165 -8.04 33.06 2.55
C PRO A 165 -7.13 32.48 1.46
N GLN A 166 -5.96 31.96 1.83
CA GLN A 166 -5.01 31.31 0.93
C GLN A 166 -5.53 30.02 0.28
N VAL A 167 -6.65 29.48 0.75
CA VAL A 167 -7.28 28.26 0.18
C VAL A 167 -8.20 28.62 -0.99
N LYS A 168 -8.73 29.84 -1.06
CA LYS A 168 -9.61 30.30 -2.14
C LYS A 168 -9.07 30.06 -3.56
N PRO A 169 -7.77 30.24 -3.86
CA PRO A 169 -7.24 29.99 -5.19
C PRO A 169 -7.37 28.53 -5.67
N PHE A 170 -7.54 27.58 -4.76
CA PHE A 170 -7.77 26.17 -5.10
C PHE A 170 -9.23 25.84 -5.40
N ASP A 171 -10.17 26.74 -5.09
CA ASP A 171 -11.60 26.53 -5.25
C ASP A 171 -12.05 26.98 -6.64
N THR A 172 -12.32 26.01 -7.53
CA THR A 172 -12.81 26.27 -8.89
C THR A 172 -14.14 25.56 -9.14
N PRO A 173 -14.91 25.94 -10.17
CA PRO A 173 -16.12 25.22 -10.55
C PRO A 173 -15.88 23.72 -10.85
N GLU A 174 -14.72 23.39 -11.41
CA GLU A 174 -14.30 22.02 -11.72
C GLU A 174 -13.83 21.25 -10.47
N HIS A 175 -13.24 21.96 -9.52
CA HIS A 175 -12.65 21.41 -8.30
C HIS A 175 -13.09 22.21 -7.06
N PRO A 176 -14.38 22.11 -6.67
CA PRO A 176 -14.85 22.80 -5.48
C PRO A 176 -14.17 22.20 -4.25
N VAL A 177 -13.65 23.06 -3.37
CA VAL A 177 -13.01 22.62 -2.13
C VAL A 177 -14.04 21.96 -1.23
N TYR A 178 -13.80 20.69 -0.94
CA TYR A 178 -14.59 19.86 -0.05
C TYR A 178 -13.99 19.87 1.36
N VAL A 179 -14.76 20.37 2.32
CA VAL A 179 -14.34 20.52 3.71
C VAL A 179 -14.83 19.31 4.50
N VAL A 180 -13.89 18.51 5.01
CA VAL A 180 -14.18 17.34 5.84
C VAL A 180 -14.43 17.75 7.30
N ALA A 181 -13.61 18.66 7.83
CA ALA A 181 -13.83 19.25 9.15
C ALA A 181 -13.17 20.63 9.27
N TYR A 182 -13.91 21.62 9.78
CA TYR A 182 -13.36 22.94 10.13
C TYR A 182 -13.32 23.19 11.64
N ASP A 183 -14.21 22.55 12.40
CA ASP A 183 -14.24 22.62 13.85
C ASP A 183 -12.97 22.01 14.47
N HIS A 184 -12.37 22.73 15.42
CA HIS A 184 -11.09 22.35 16.01
C HIS A 184 -11.20 21.10 16.91
N GLU A 185 -12.30 20.95 17.66
CA GLU A 185 -12.52 19.79 18.52
C GLU A 185 -12.79 18.54 17.67
N ILE A 186 -13.61 18.65 16.62
CA ILE A 186 -13.82 17.54 15.68
C ILE A 186 -12.49 17.09 15.05
N ARG A 187 -11.65 18.04 14.59
CA ARG A 187 -10.32 17.73 14.04
C ARG A 187 -9.42 17.03 15.05
N LYS A 188 -9.40 17.44 16.33
CA LYS A 188 -8.66 16.75 17.39
C LYS A 188 -9.12 15.30 17.56
N TYR A 189 -10.42 15.05 17.62
CA TYR A 189 -10.94 13.69 17.75
C TYR A 189 -10.60 12.80 16.55
N ILE A 190 -10.63 13.35 15.33
CA ILE A 190 -10.15 12.65 14.13
C ILE A 190 -8.67 12.27 14.31
N GLY A 191 -7.84 13.24 14.71
CA GLY A 191 -6.41 13.01 14.95
C GLY A 191 -6.13 11.95 16.02
N TYR A 192 -6.85 11.97 17.15
CA TYR A 192 -6.73 10.94 18.19
C TYR A 192 -7.10 9.54 17.67
N ARG A 193 -8.19 9.41 16.92
CA ARG A 193 -8.55 8.12 16.30
C ARG A 193 -7.46 7.63 15.35
N GLN A 194 -6.91 8.50 14.52
CA GLN A 194 -5.83 8.16 13.59
C GLN A 194 -4.56 7.71 14.33
N LEU A 195 -4.16 8.43 15.39
CA LEU A 195 -3.01 8.06 16.22
C LEU A 195 -3.20 6.73 16.95
N ILE A 196 -4.38 6.51 17.53
CA ILE A 196 -4.71 5.24 18.22
C ILE A 196 -4.68 4.08 17.23
N SER A 197 -5.27 4.23 16.03
CA SER A 197 -5.24 3.21 14.97
C SER A 197 -3.81 2.90 14.54
N LEU A 198 -3.01 3.93 14.23
CA LEU A 198 -1.62 3.75 13.84
C LEU A 198 -0.80 3.07 14.95
N GLY A 199 -1.00 3.50 16.21
CA GLY A 199 -0.35 2.90 17.37
C GLY A 199 -0.72 1.43 17.56
N ALA A 200 -1.99 1.07 17.40
CA ALA A 200 -2.46 -0.31 17.47
C ALA A 200 -1.81 -1.18 16.37
N VAL A 201 -1.81 -0.72 15.12
CA VAL A 201 -1.18 -1.45 14.01
C VAL A 201 0.31 -1.68 14.25
N ILE A 202 1.03 -0.64 14.71
CA ILE A 202 2.47 -0.74 15.02
C ILE A 202 2.70 -1.69 16.20
N ALA A 203 1.89 -1.61 17.26
CA ALA A 203 2.03 -2.45 18.45
C ALA A 203 1.78 -3.92 18.12
N GLU A 204 0.70 -4.24 17.40
CA GLU A 204 0.38 -5.60 16.99
C GLU A 204 1.42 -6.17 16.02
N GLY A 205 1.78 -5.39 14.99
CA GLY A 205 2.82 -5.78 14.03
C GLY A 205 4.15 -6.08 14.74
N SER A 206 4.56 -5.21 15.66
CA SER A 206 5.79 -5.39 16.46
C SER A 206 5.70 -6.62 17.38
N THR A 207 4.53 -6.89 17.95
CA THR A 207 4.29 -8.05 18.83
C THR A 207 4.49 -9.35 18.06
N PHE A 208 3.83 -9.53 16.91
CA PHE A 208 4.02 -10.76 16.12
C PHE A 208 5.43 -10.87 15.53
N LEU A 209 6.04 -9.75 15.15
CA LEU A 209 7.42 -9.72 14.70
C LEU A 209 8.37 -10.21 15.79
N PHE A 210 8.20 -9.71 17.01
CA PHE A 210 8.97 -10.11 18.18
C PHE A 210 8.75 -11.58 18.52
N LEU A 211 7.49 -12.04 18.60
CA LEU A 211 7.15 -13.44 18.90
C LEU A 211 7.76 -14.39 17.85
N LEU A 212 7.64 -14.04 16.56
CA LEU A 212 8.24 -14.80 15.48
C LEU A 212 9.76 -14.90 15.67
N HIS A 213 10.43 -13.76 15.85
CA HIS A 213 11.88 -13.72 16.00
C HIS A 213 12.38 -14.49 17.23
N PHE A 214 11.73 -14.28 18.38
CA PHE A 214 12.06 -14.93 19.64
C PHE A 214 11.90 -16.45 19.57
N ASN A 215 10.81 -16.95 18.98
CA ASN A 215 10.57 -18.39 18.87
C ASN A 215 11.57 -19.05 17.91
N ILE A 216 11.88 -18.41 16.78
CA ILE A 216 12.92 -18.90 15.85
C ILE A 216 14.28 -18.96 16.54
N TRP A 217 14.65 -17.90 17.26
CA TRP A 217 15.90 -17.87 18.03
C TRP A 217 15.96 -19.00 19.06
N ASN A 218 14.87 -19.24 19.79
CA ASN A 218 14.77 -20.34 20.74
C ASN A 218 14.88 -21.72 20.09
N SER A 219 14.22 -21.95 18.94
CA SER A 219 14.32 -23.22 18.20
C SER A 219 15.73 -23.49 17.69
N ILE A 220 16.46 -22.45 17.28
CA ILE A 220 17.87 -22.54 16.92
C ILE A 220 18.70 -22.93 18.15
N ARG A 221 18.51 -22.23 19.27
CA ARG A 221 19.29 -22.44 20.50
C ARG A 221 19.10 -23.84 21.07
N LYS A 222 17.87 -24.36 21.05
CA LYS A 222 17.53 -25.70 21.57
C LYS A 222 17.87 -26.83 20.59
N MET A 223 18.45 -26.51 19.43
CA MET A 223 18.76 -27.47 18.35
C MET A 223 17.59 -28.38 17.97
N THR A 224 16.34 -27.88 18.07
CA THR A 224 15.15 -28.68 17.75
C THR A 224 14.94 -28.86 16.25
N MET A 225 15.83 -28.32 15.40
CA MET A 225 15.78 -28.38 13.94
C MET A 225 17.13 -28.76 13.35
N SER A 226 17.12 -29.57 12.29
CA SER A 226 18.33 -29.93 11.55
C SER A 226 19.00 -28.71 10.90
N GLN A 227 20.31 -28.79 10.63
CA GLN A 227 21.07 -27.70 9.98
C GLN A 227 20.51 -27.30 8.60
N ASN A 228 20.04 -28.26 7.81
CA ASN A 228 19.45 -27.98 6.51
C ASN A 228 18.11 -27.23 6.65
N THR A 229 17.28 -27.65 7.61
CA THR A 229 16.02 -26.95 7.92
C THR A 229 16.27 -25.53 8.43
N LEU A 230 17.26 -25.33 9.29
CA LEU A 230 17.63 -24.01 9.79
C LEU A 230 18.10 -23.06 8.69
N ARG A 231 18.91 -23.54 7.73
CA ARG A 231 19.33 -22.74 6.58
C ARG A 231 18.14 -22.31 5.72
N MET A 232 17.23 -23.23 5.43
CA MET A 232 16.00 -22.94 4.68
C MET A 232 15.13 -21.90 5.41
N GLN A 233 14.91 -22.08 6.72
CA GLN A 233 14.12 -21.15 7.52
C GLN A 233 14.75 -19.75 7.56
N ARG A 234 16.07 -19.62 7.72
CA ARG A 234 16.75 -18.31 7.68
C ARG A 234 16.64 -17.61 6.33
N ALA A 235 16.86 -18.33 5.23
CA ALA A 235 16.74 -17.76 3.89
C ALA A 235 15.30 -17.30 3.62
N PHE A 236 14.33 -18.12 4.01
CA PHE A 236 12.91 -17.81 3.91
C PHE A 236 12.53 -16.57 4.75
N LEU A 237 12.92 -16.53 6.02
CA LEU A 237 12.65 -15.40 6.90
C LEU A 237 13.29 -14.11 6.39
N LYS A 238 14.54 -14.17 5.90
CA LYS A 238 15.20 -13.02 5.29
C LYS A 238 14.38 -12.47 4.12
N ALA A 239 13.85 -13.34 3.26
CA ALA A 239 12.97 -12.92 2.16
C ALA A 239 11.66 -12.29 2.67
N VAL A 240 11.04 -12.86 3.72
CA VAL A 240 9.83 -12.30 4.34
C VAL A 240 10.09 -10.93 4.98
N TYR A 241 11.19 -10.78 5.73
CA TYR A 241 11.58 -9.49 6.31
C TYR A 241 11.78 -8.43 5.23
N MET A 242 12.47 -8.75 4.13
CA MET A 242 12.68 -7.81 3.03
C MET A 242 11.38 -7.46 2.30
N GLN A 243 10.50 -8.45 2.08
CA GLN A 243 9.21 -8.27 1.43
C GLN A 243 8.27 -7.36 2.22
N ILE A 244 8.39 -7.32 3.55
CA ILE A 244 7.49 -6.54 4.40
C ILE A 244 8.13 -5.22 4.81
N ALA A 245 9.40 -5.21 5.20
CA ALA A 245 10.06 -4.01 5.72
C ALA A 245 10.12 -2.90 4.68
N ILE A 246 10.48 -3.21 3.43
CA ILE A 246 10.66 -2.16 2.41
C ILE A 246 9.32 -1.49 2.06
N PRO A 247 8.24 -2.22 1.71
CA PRO A 247 6.95 -1.58 1.45
C PRO A 247 6.36 -0.88 2.68
N ALA A 248 6.54 -1.46 3.87
CA ALA A 248 6.10 -0.83 5.10
C ALA A 248 6.83 0.50 5.36
N ILE A 249 8.13 0.60 5.09
CA ILE A 249 8.89 1.86 5.20
C ILE A 249 8.36 2.89 4.20
N ILE A 250 8.13 2.50 2.93
CA ILE A 250 7.60 3.38 1.89
C ILE A 250 6.23 3.96 2.28
N MET A 251 5.42 3.21 3.04
CA MET A 251 4.08 3.63 3.47
C MET A 251 4.07 4.36 4.82
N ILE A 252 4.73 3.82 5.84
CA ILE A 252 4.67 4.31 7.23
C ILE A 252 5.43 5.63 7.38
N VAL A 253 6.58 5.79 6.71
CA VAL A 253 7.41 7.00 6.88
C VAL A 253 6.66 8.25 6.40
N PRO A 254 6.09 8.29 5.17
CA PRO A 254 5.26 9.43 4.76
C PRO A 254 4.10 9.70 5.72
N GLN A 255 3.43 8.65 6.20
CA GLN A 255 2.30 8.79 7.12
C GLN A 255 2.70 9.43 8.45
N ILE A 256 3.80 8.98 9.07
CA ILE A 256 4.31 9.56 10.32
C ILE A 256 4.69 11.02 10.11
N VAL A 257 5.44 11.32 9.03
CA VAL A 257 5.88 12.69 8.71
C VAL A 257 4.67 13.62 8.54
N MET A 258 3.67 13.18 7.79
CA MET A 258 2.44 13.94 7.53
C MET A 258 1.64 14.21 8.80
N VAL A 259 1.49 13.22 9.67
CA VAL A 259 0.81 13.37 10.96
C VAL A 259 1.56 14.37 11.85
N LEU A 260 2.88 14.21 12.01
CA LEU A 260 3.70 15.09 12.85
C LEU A 260 3.65 16.54 12.37
N LEU A 261 3.86 16.76 11.07
CA LEU A 261 3.84 18.10 10.49
C LEU A 261 2.42 18.71 10.49
N GLY A 262 1.39 17.87 10.40
CA GLY A 262 -0.01 18.28 10.54
C GLY A 262 -0.30 18.81 11.93
N TYR A 263 0.15 18.10 12.97
CA TYR A 263 0.08 18.57 14.35
C TYR A 263 0.85 19.87 14.59
N LEU A 264 1.98 20.06 13.92
CA LEU A 264 2.79 21.28 14.01
C LEU A 264 2.27 22.44 13.14
N TYR A 265 1.19 22.25 12.37
CA TYR A 265 0.67 23.20 11.39
C TYR A 265 1.74 23.66 10.36
N ARG A 266 2.66 22.76 10.01
CA ARG A 266 3.78 23.02 9.07
C ARG A 266 3.66 22.23 7.76
N ASN A 267 2.46 21.75 7.44
CA ASN A 267 2.18 21.05 6.18
C ASN A 267 1.87 22.04 5.06
N SER A 268 2.36 21.73 3.85
CA SER A 268 1.97 22.41 2.61
C SER A 268 1.29 21.43 1.64
N PRO A 269 0.51 21.92 0.65
CA PRO A 269 -0.09 21.07 -0.37
C PRO A 269 0.96 20.20 -1.09
N GLU A 270 2.14 20.76 -1.40
CA GLU A 270 3.24 20.04 -2.06
C GLU A 270 3.71 18.83 -1.26
N MET A 271 3.86 18.98 0.05
CA MET A 271 4.28 17.90 0.94
C MET A 271 3.23 16.80 1.01
N ASN A 272 1.94 17.17 1.03
CA ASN A 272 0.84 16.20 0.99
C ASN A 272 0.84 15.44 -0.34
N SER A 273 0.92 16.16 -1.45
CA SER A 273 1.02 15.59 -2.80
C SER A 273 2.19 14.61 -2.90
N LEU A 274 3.37 14.99 -2.44
CA LEU A 274 4.54 14.10 -2.44
C LEU A 274 4.32 12.86 -1.58
N ALA A 275 3.74 13.01 -0.38
CA ALA A 275 3.44 11.88 0.49
C ALA A 275 2.45 10.91 -0.17
N TYR A 276 1.37 11.41 -0.77
CA TYR A 276 0.41 10.56 -1.48
C TYR A 276 1.00 9.90 -2.74
N LEU A 277 1.89 10.58 -3.47
CA LEU A 277 2.65 9.97 -4.58
C LEU A 277 3.48 8.78 -4.08
N LEU A 278 4.24 8.95 -2.98
CA LEU A 278 5.04 7.88 -2.38
C LEU A 278 4.16 6.74 -1.85
N MET A 279 3.04 7.06 -1.21
CA MET A 279 2.09 6.05 -0.74
C MET A 279 1.45 5.29 -1.91
N SER A 280 1.17 5.94 -3.03
CA SER A 280 0.54 5.32 -4.20
C SER A 280 1.40 4.29 -4.94
N VAL A 281 2.70 4.21 -4.62
CA VAL A 281 3.64 3.23 -5.18
C VAL A 281 4.07 2.15 -4.18
N HIS A 282 3.52 2.14 -2.96
CA HIS A 282 3.92 1.18 -1.93
C HIS A 282 3.54 -0.25 -2.34
N GLY A 283 2.36 -0.47 -2.92
CA GLY A 283 1.86 -1.78 -3.30
C GLY A 283 2.57 -2.34 -4.53
N VAL A 284 2.85 -1.51 -5.53
CA VAL A 284 3.64 -1.93 -6.71
C VAL A 284 5.06 -2.29 -6.28
N SER A 285 5.64 -1.53 -5.36
CA SER A 285 6.94 -1.85 -4.75
C SER A 285 6.88 -3.20 -4.01
N ALA A 286 5.85 -3.44 -3.20
CA ALA A 286 5.63 -4.73 -2.53
C ALA A 286 5.53 -5.90 -3.52
N THR A 287 4.83 -5.68 -4.63
CA THR A 287 4.64 -6.67 -5.69
C THR A 287 5.97 -7.01 -6.36
N LEU A 288 6.74 -6.00 -6.78
CA LEU A 288 8.05 -6.21 -7.41
C LEU A 288 9.04 -6.94 -6.48
N ILE A 289 9.06 -6.56 -5.20
CA ILE A 289 9.91 -7.20 -4.19
C ILE A 289 9.47 -8.66 -3.98
N MET A 290 8.16 -8.91 -3.91
CA MET A 290 7.61 -10.27 -3.83
C MET A 290 8.05 -11.12 -5.03
N LEU A 291 7.90 -10.61 -6.26
CA LEU A 291 8.31 -11.30 -7.48
C LEU A 291 9.83 -11.54 -7.55
N TYR A 292 10.64 -10.64 -6.99
CA TYR A 292 12.11 -10.74 -7.01
C TYR A 292 12.68 -11.68 -5.93
N PHE A 293 12.14 -11.65 -4.70
CA PHE A 293 12.72 -12.36 -3.56
C PHE A 293 12.10 -13.75 -3.32
N HIS A 294 10.87 -14.01 -3.78
CA HIS A 294 10.25 -15.33 -3.61
C HIS A 294 10.75 -16.28 -4.68
N ALA A 295 11.53 -17.29 -4.28
CA ALA A 295 12.20 -18.20 -5.21
C ALA A 295 11.27 -18.81 -6.28
N PRO A 296 10.05 -19.32 -5.97
CA PRO A 296 9.15 -19.86 -6.99
C PRO A 296 8.70 -18.82 -8.01
N TYR A 297 8.43 -17.58 -7.56
CA TYR A 297 7.98 -16.50 -8.42
C TYR A 297 9.13 -15.93 -9.25
N LYS A 298 10.30 -15.76 -8.65
CA LYS A 298 11.52 -15.35 -9.35
C LYS A 298 11.87 -16.33 -10.48
N GLU A 299 11.78 -17.63 -10.21
CA GLU A 299 12.03 -18.66 -11.21
C GLU A 299 11.02 -18.59 -12.36
N TYR A 300 9.73 -18.43 -12.05
CA TYR A 300 8.68 -18.23 -13.06
C TYR A 300 8.94 -16.99 -13.92
N CYS A 301 9.20 -15.83 -13.29
CA CYS A 301 9.52 -14.59 -13.98
C CYS A 301 10.77 -14.72 -14.86
N SER A 302 11.83 -15.36 -14.37
CA SER A 302 13.04 -15.63 -15.14
C SER A 302 12.74 -16.47 -16.38
N LYS A 303 11.96 -17.56 -16.24
CA LYS A 303 11.54 -18.37 -17.39
C LYS A 303 10.71 -17.59 -18.39
N LEU A 304 9.80 -16.72 -17.94
CA LEU A 304 8.91 -15.95 -18.81
C LEU A 304 9.64 -14.84 -19.58
N PHE A 305 10.49 -14.07 -18.89
CA PHE A 305 11.14 -12.90 -19.46
C PHE A 305 12.51 -13.21 -20.07
N CYS A 306 13.28 -14.15 -19.52
CA CYS A 306 14.62 -14.49 -20.04
C CYS A 306 14.60 -15.55 -21.16
N ARG A 307 13.58 -16.43 -21.27
CA ARG A 307 13.47 -17.32 -22.45
C ARG A 307 13.23 -16.54 -23.74
N LYS A 308 12.50 -15.42 -23.71
CA LYS A 308 12.29 -14.58 -24.90
C LYS A 308 13.61 -14.04 -25.46
N PHE A 309 14.57 -13.66 -24.60
CA PHE A 309 15.91 -13.26 -25.04
C PHE A 309 16.74 -14.43 -25.61
N GLN A 310 16.56 -15.66 -25.10
CA GLN A 310 17.24 -16.82 -25.66
C GLN A 310 16.68 -17.24 -27.03
N VAL A 311 15.36 -17.18 -27.23
CA VAL A 311 14.72 -17.52 -28.52
C VAL A 311 15.08 -16.48 -29.59
N VAL A 312 14.99 -15.17 -29.27
CA VAL A 312 15.38 -14.09 -30.20
C VAL A 312 16.87 -14.18 -30.59
N LYS A 313 17.75 -14.59 -29.66
CA LYS A 313 19.18 -14.78 -29.94
C LYS A 313 19.45 -16.01 -30.82
N VAL A 314 18.66 -17.08 -30.68
CA VAL A 314 18.74 -18.26 -31.55
C VAL A 314 18.21 -17.97 -32.96
N GLU A 315 17.13 -17.22 -33.09
CA GLU A 315 16.57 -16.80 -34.38
C GLU A 315 17.48 -15.80 -35.12
N ALA A 316 18.06 -14.82 -34.42
CA ALA A 316 19.04 -13.90 -34.99
C ALA A 316 20.31 -14.62 -35.48
N ASN A 317 20.80 -15.61 -34.73
CA ASN A 317 21.95 -16.43 -35.13
C ASN A 317 21.62 -17.37 -36.31
N ARG A 318 20.37 -17.85 -36.44
CA ARG A 318 19.91 -18.62 -37.60
C ARG A 318 19.79 -17.75 -38.85
N ALA A 319 19.25 -16.55 -38.72
CA ALA A 319 19.12 -15.60 -39.83
C ALA A 319 20.49 -15.13 -40.35
N SER A 320 21.47 -14.94 -39.45
CA SER A 320 22.85 -14.57 -39.84
C SER A 320 23.61 -15.70 -40.52
N THR A 321 23.28 -16.97 -40.21
CA THR A 321 23.92 -18.14 -40.86
C THR A 321 23.31 -18.46 -42.21
N THR A 322 22.04 -18.13 -42.45
CA THR A 322 21.41 -18.29 -43.78
C THR A 322 21.74 -17.18 -44.78
N GLY A 323 22.30 -16.04 -44.33
CA GLY A 323 22.65 -14.90 -45.18
C GLY A 323 24.04 -14.94 -45.81
N THR A 324 24.88 -15.92 -45.45
CA THR A 324 26.29 -16.01 -45.91
C THR A 324 26.52 -17.04 -47.02
N ASP A 325 25.51 -17.80 -47.44
CA ASP A 325 25.66 -18.88 -48.42
C ASP A 325 25.01 -18.56 -49.77
N VAL A 326 25.36 -17.44 -50.40
CA VAL A 326 25.23 -17.31 -51.87
C VAL A 326 26.34 -16.41 -52.41
N LEU A 327 27.41 -17.03 -52.91
CA LEU A 327 28.19 -16.54 -54.06
C LEU A 327 28.85 -17.77 -54.72
N PRO A 328 28.31 -18.29 -55.83
CA PRO A 328 29.05 -19.21 -56.68
C PRO A 328 29.98 -18.43 -57.63
N LEU A 329 31.14 -19.06 -57.89
CA LEU A 329 32.09 -18.75 -58.97
C LEU A 329 31.43 -18.73 -60.35
#